data_AF-A0A9D4I4M2-F1
#
_entry.id   AF-A0A9D4I4M2-F1
#
_cell.length_a   1.000
_cell.length_b   1.000
_cell.length_c   1.000
_cell.angle_alpha   90.00
_cell.angle_beta   90.00
_cell.angle_gamma   90.00
#
_symmetry.space_group_name_H-M   'P 1'
#
loop_
_entity.id
_entity.type
_entity.pdbx_description
1 polymer ?
#
loop_
_entity_poly.entity_id
_entity_poly.type
_entity_poly.pdbx_seq_one_letter_code
_entity_poly.pdbx_strand_id
1 'polypeptide(L)'
;MQYEVKCIDATHLLTRTRRKSCKGGLDLVNNEAWKRVAKGGNTLLTPIMIEEVTDPMSASMAATHFSEAVEIEMRKCDFNQSADLCRDIRLWWESEDSSGQTTAERFFNRDLLRSRLLSHVNFGKFPPPTMHVAGWPWQLWEALISHIDAKTQLYFLCHGCSYNVRAFSSLIGETFFSELSLHDKTGCGTVSAEEFGRFIGTATEQLQVRLDPNR
;
A
#
# COMPACT_ATOMS: atom_id res chain seq x y z
N MET A 1 23.35 -0.59 19.74
CA MET A 1 22.01 0.02 19.56
C MET A 1 21.55 -0.37 18.16
N GLN A 2 20.60 -1.29 18.03
CA GLN A 2 20.12 -1.78 16.74
C GLN A 2 18.94 -0.89 16.33
N TYR A 3 19.16 -0.02 15.35
CA TYR A 3 18.10 0.82 14.77
C TYR A 3 17.29 -0.06 13.82
N GLU A 4 16.29 -0.75 14.33
CA GLU A 4 15.36 -1.49 13.50
C GLU A 4 14.33 -0.52 12.91
N VAL A 5 14.40 -0.31 11.59
CA VAL A 5 13.42 0.50 10.86
C VAL A 5 12.12 -0.29 10.80
N LYS A 6 11.17 0.02 11.69
CA LYS A 6 9.82 -0.56 11.65
C LYS A 6 8.99 0.14 10.58
N CYS A 7 8.72 -0.56 9.50
CA CYS A 7 7.92 -0.06 8.38
C CYS A 7 6.70 -0.96 8.18
N ILE A 8 5.50 -0.37 8.09
CA ILE A 8 4.30 -1.13 7.73
C ILE A 8 4.35 -1.37 6.22
N ASP A 9 3.97 -2.57 5.77
CA ASP A 9 3.93 -2.91 4.36
C ASP A 9 3.08 -1.91 3.54
N ALA A 10 3.64 -1.44 2.43
CA ALA A 10 3.01 -0.44 1.56
C ALA A 10 1.67 -0.90 0.99
N THR A 11 1.51 -2.19 0.70
CA THR A 11 0.28 -2.81 0.20
C THR A 11 -0.84 -2.67 1.23
N HIS A 12 -0.54 -2.90 2.50
CA HIS A 12 -1.50 -2.70 3.58
C HIS A 12 -1.87 -1.22 3.75
N LEU A 13 -0.92 -0.31 3.61
CA LEU A 13 -1.19 1.13 3.65
C LEU A 13 -2.09 1.57 2.48
N LEU A 14 -1.82 1.07 1.27
CA LEU A 14 -2.61 1.35 0.07
C LEU A 14 -4.05 0.85 0.22
N THR A 15 -4.24 -0.40 0.61
CA THR A 15 -5.57 -1.02 0.77
C THR A 15 -6.38 -0.39 1.91
N ARG A 16 -5.73 -0.01 3.02
CA ARG A 16 -6.38 0.77 4.10
C ARG A 16 -6.80 2.15 3.60
N THR A 17 -5.97 2.81 2.81
CA THR A 17 -6.28 4.11 2.20
C THR A 17 -7.47 4.01 1.24
N ARG A 18 -7.50 2.98 0.38
CA ARG A 18 -8.64 2.69 -0.51
C ARG A 18 -9.93 2.53 0.28
N ARG A 19 -9.94 1.65 1.28
CA ARG A 19 -11.12 1.40 2.13
C ARG A 19 -11.64 2.69 2.78
N LYS A 20 -10.74 3.56 3.24
CA LYS A 20 -11.13 4.84 3.84
C LYS A 20 -11.64 5.82 2.78
N SER A 21 -11.01 5.89 1.62
CA SER A 21 -11.47 6.69 0.47
C SER A 21 -12.87 6.28 0.03
N CYS A 22 -13.18 4.98 -0.06
CA CYS A 22 -14.53 4.50 -0.39
C CYS A 22 -15.60 4.95 0.62
N LYS A 23 -15.24 5.17 1.90
CA LYS A 23 -16.15 5.72 2.92
C LYS A 23 -16.25 7.25 2.89
N GLY A 24 -15.33 7.93 2.19
CA GLY A 24 -15.23 9.38 2.12
C GLY A 24 -14.61 10.05 3.36
N GLY A 25 -14.41 11.35 3.20
CA GLY A 25 -13.85 12.26 4.21
C GLY A 25 -12.32 12.22 4.30
N LEU A 26 -11.65 11.38 3.52
CA LEU A 26 -10.19 11.34 3.47
C LEU A 26 -9.69 12.62 2.80
N ASP A 27 -8.79 13.33 3.47
CA ASP A 27 -8.30 14.64 3.04
C ASP A 27 -9.40 15.70 2.90
N LEU A 28 -10.47 15.59 3.69
CA LEU A 28 -11.70 16.39 3.58
C LEU A 28 -12.42 16.25 2.22
N VAL A 29 -12.00 15.29 1.39
CA VAL A 29 -12.61 15.00 0.10
C VAL A 29 -13.71 13.95 0.28
N ASN A 30 -14.87 14.17 -0.35
CA ASN A 30 -15.95 13.19 -0.37
C ASN A 30 -15.67 12.06 -1.39
N ASN A 31 -16.46 10.98 -1.34
CA ASN A 31 -16.30 9.87 -2.28
C ASN A 31 -17.14 10.04 -3.57
N GLU A 32 -17.81 11.18 -3.77
CA GLU A 32 -18.70 11.41 -4.91
C GLU A 32 -17.95 11.44 -6.24
N ALA A 33 -16.72 11.96 -6.24
CA ALA A 33 -15.84 11.94 -7.41
C ALA A 33 -15.59 10.50 -7.91
N TRP A 34 -15.20 9.60 -7.01
CA TRP A 34 -14.99 8.19 -7.34
C TRP A 34 -16.29 7.53 -7.81
N LYS A 35 -17.42 7.77 -7.11
CA LYS A 35 -18.73 7.22 -7.53
C LYS A 35 -19.13 7.69 -8.91
N ARG A 36 -18.90 8.98 -9.23
CA ARG A 36 -19.22 9.56 -10.53
C ARG A 36 -18.41 8.92 -11.65
N VAL A 37 -17.10 8.79 -11.45
CA VAL A 37 -16.20 8.13 -12.41
C VAL A 37 -16.58 6.66 -12.61
N ALA A 38 -16.86 5.94 -11.52
CA ALA A 38 -17.24 4.54 -11.58
C ALA A 38 -18.55 4.29 -12.34
N LYS A 39 -19.52 5.20 -12.22
CA LYS A 39 -20.78 5.16 -12.99
C LYS A 39 -20.60 5.57 -14.45
N GLY A 40 -19.51 6.27 -14.79
CA GLY A 40 -19.25 6.75 -16.14
C GLY A 40 -18.83 5.64 -17.12
N GLY A 41 -18.28 4.53 -16.63
CA GLY A 41 -17.86 3.40 -17.48
C GLY A 41 -16.61 3.65 -18.34
N ASN A 42 -15.93 4.79 -18.15
CA ASN A 42 -14.73 5.18 -18.90
C ASN A 42 -13.42 4.62 -18.33
N THR A 43 -13.47 3.92 -17.20
CA THR A 43 -12.31 3.35 -16.50
C THR A 43 -12.62 1.94 -16.02
N LEU A 44 -11.61 1.23 -15.50
CA LEU A 44 -11.79 -0.08 -14.87
C LEU A 44 -12.44 0.01 -13.47
N LEU A 45 -12.58 1.21 -12.91
CA LEU A 45 -13.26 1.41 -11.63
C LEU A 45 -14.76 1.22 -11.82
N THR A 46 -15.35 0.31 -11.06
CA THR A 46 -16.79 0.01 -11.14
C THR A 46 -17.52 0.38 -9.84
N PRO A 47 -18.85 0.62 -9.87
CA PRO A 47 -19.58 1.07 -8.68
C PRO A 47 -19.45 0.12 -7.48
N ILE A 48 -19.42 -1.20 -7.75
CA ILE A 48 -19.31 -2.23 -6.71
C ILE A 48 -18.00 -2.12 -5.91
N MET A 49 -16.90 -1.70 -6.55
CA MET A 49 -15.59 -1.51 -5.91
C MET A 49 -15.61 -0.40 -4.86
N ILE A 50 -16.55 0.54 -4.97
CA ILE A 50 -16.69 1.69 -4.07
C ILE A 50 -17.80 1.44 -3.06
N GLU A 51 -18.99 1.04 -3.52
CA GLU A 51 -20.19 0.94 -2.70
C GLU A 51 -20.15 -0.28 -1.78
N GLU A 52 -19.68 -1.43 -2.27
CA GLU A 52 -19.55 -2.66 -1.49
C GLU A 52 -18.12 -2.88 -0.95
N VAL A 53 -17.15 -2.08 -1.45
CA VAL A 53 -15.73 -2.21 -1.12
C VAL A 53 -15.25 -3.66 -1.33
N THR A 54 -15.66 -4.26 -2.45
CA THR A 54 -15.34 -5.64 -2.82
C THR A 54 -13.84 -5.90 -2.69
N ASP A 55 -13.51 -7.07 -2.13
CA ASP A 55 -12.14 -7.48 -1.80
C ASP A 55 -11.32 -6.35 -1.11
N PRO A 56 -11.67 -6.01 0.15
CA PRO A 56 -11.09 -4.89 0.89
C PRO A 56 -9.57 -4.92 1.05
N MET A 57 -8.94 -6.08 0.82
CA MET A 57 -7.51 -6.31 0.99
C MET A 57 -6.77 -6.38 -0.35
N SER A 58 -7.47 -6.29 -1.49
CA SER A 58 -6.86 -6.36 -2.81
C SER A 58 -6.04 -5.12 -3.17
N ALA A 59 -4.74 -5.34 -3.38
CA ALA A 59 -3.80 -4.35 -3.91
C ALA A 59 -4.17 -3.92 -5.34
N SER A 60 -4.57 -4.86 -6.19
CA SER A 60 -4.91 -4.58 -7.59
C SER A 60 -6.12 -3.66 -7.69
N MET A 61 -7.15 -3.91 -6.90
CA MET A 61 -8.33 -3.03 -6.84
C MET A 61 -8.00 -1.67 -6.23
N ALA A 62 -7.03 -1.59 -5.33
CA ALA A 62 -6.53 -0.32 -4.83
C ALA A 62 -5.75 0.46 -5.89
N ALA A 63 -4.92 -0.21 -6.68
CA ALA A 63 -4.23 0.38 -7.83
C ALA A 63 -5.23 0.86 -8.91
N THR A 64 -6.31 0.11 -9.17
CA THR A 64 -7.40 0.57 -10.04
C THR A 64 -8.09 1.81 -9.49
N HIS A 65 -8.39 1.84 -8.19
CA HIS A 65 -9.07 2.95 -7.51
C HIS A 65 -8.25 4.25 -7.51
N PHE A 66 -6.93 4.13 -7.43
CA PHE A 66 -5.99 5.25 -7.53
C PHE A 66 -5.23 5.24 -8.86
N SER A 67 -5.91 4.94 -9.97
CA SER A 67 -5.27 4.90 -11.29
C SER A 67 -5.23 6.25 -11.98
N GLU A 68 -4.31 6.43 -12.93
CA GLU A 68 -4.22 7.63 -13.76
C GLU A 68 -5.51 7.85 -14.58
N ALA A 69 -6.12 6.77 -15.08
CA ALA A 69 -7.40 6.85 -15.78
C ALA A 69 -8.51 7.44 -14.90
N VAL A 70 -8.56 7.05 -13.62
CA VAL A 70 -9.52 7.61 -12.64
C VAL A 70 -9.21 9.08 -12.36
N GLU A 71 -7.94 9.44 -12.17
CA GLU A 71 -7.51 10.84 -12.01
C GLU A 71 -7.98 11.71 -13.19
N ILE A 72 -7.73 11.27 -14.42
CA ILE A 72 -8.09 12.01 -15.64
C ILE A 72 -9.60 12.22 -15.72
N GLU A 73 -10.39 11.18 -15.47
CA GLU A 73 -11.86 11.29 -15.50
C GLU A 73 -12.40 12.18 -14.36
N MET A 74 -11.76 12.18 -13.18
CA MET A 74 -12.10 13.11 -12.11
C MET A 74 -11.86 14.57 -12.53
N ARG A 75 -10.73 14.86 -13.18
CA ARG A 75 -10.44 16.22 -13.68
C ARG A 75 -11.46 16.67 -14.72
N LYS A 76 -11.87 15.78 -15.65
CA LYS A 76 -12.92 16.07 -16.64
C LYS A 76 -14.28 16.38 -16.01
N CYS A 77 -14.53 15.88 -14.81
CA CYS A 77 -15.74 16.14 -14.04
C CYS A 77 -15.57 17.25 -12.99
N ASP A 78 -14.52 18.06 -13.09
CA ASP A 78 -14.18 19.16 -12.17
C ASP A 78 -13.91 18.76 -10.71
N PHE A 79 -13.66 17.48 -10.43
CA PHE A 79 -13.30 16.99 -9.10
C PHE A 79 -11.79 17.10 -8.83
N ASN A 80 -11.24 18.32 -8.95
CA ASN A 80 -9.79 18.56 -8.91
C ASN A 80 -9.11 18.09 -7.61
N GLN A 81 -9.72 18.34 -6.44
CA GLN A 81 -9.14 17.93 -5.15
C GLN A 81 -9.06 16.40 -5.01
N SER A 82 -10.09 15.67 -5.47
CA SER A 82 -10.11 14.21 -5.51
C SER A 82 -9.08 13.67 -6.50
N ALA A 83 -8.95 14.32 -7.66
CA ALA A 83 -7.95 13.96 -8.66
C ALA A 83 -6.52 14.13 -8.12
N ASP A 84 -6.23 15.23 -7.44
CA ASP A 84 -4.90 15.46 -6.85
C ASP A 84 -4.59 14.43 -5.75
N LEU A 85 -5.57 14.11 -4.89
CA LEU A 85 -5.41 13.06 -3.89
C LEU A 85 -5.16 11.68 -4.54
N CYS A 86 -5.91 11.37 -5.60
CA CYS A 86 -5.74 10.15 -6.39
C CYS A 86 -4.33 10.07 -6.97
N ARG A 87 -3.84 11.15 -7.58
CA ARG A 87 -2.50 11.27 -8.12
C ARG A 87 -1.43 11.05 -7.06
N ASP A 88 -1.53 11.74 -5.92
CA ASP A 88 -0.48 11.72 -4.90
C ASP A 88 -0.35 10.31 -4.28
N ILE A 89 -1.49 9.60 -4.08
CA ILE A 89 -1.49 8.19 -3.63
C ILE A 89 -0.93 7.27 -4.72
N ARG A 90 -1.29 7.47 -5.99
CA ARG A 90 -0.79 6.70 -7.12
C ARG A 90 0.72 6.78 -7.25
N LEU A 91 1.26 8.00 -7.31
CA LEU A 91 2.69 8.25 -7.46
C LEU A 91 3.48 7.68 -6.28
N TRP A 92 2.95 7.82 -5.06
CA TRP A 92 3.51 7.16 -3.89
C TRP A 92 3.56 5.63 -4.08
N TRP A 93 2.46 4.99 -4.47
CA TRP A 93 2.43 3.54 -4.68
C TRP A 93 3.37 3.05 -5.78
N GLU A 94 3.40 3.73 -6.93
CA GLU A 94 4.34 3.44 -8.02
C GLU A 94 5.80 3.52 -7.54
N SER A 95 6.09 4.43 -6.61
CA SER A 95 7.42 4.55 -6.00
C SER A 95 7.78 3.38 -5.08
N GLU A 96 6.80 2.60 -4.64
CA GLU A 96 6.98 1.39 -3.84
C GLU A 96 7.08 0.12 -4.67
N ASP A 97 6.29 0.03 -5.75
CA ASP A 97 6.12 -1.23 -6.48
C ASP A 97 6.69 -1.22 -7.91
N SER A 98 6.70 -0.09 -8.61
CA SER A 98 7.14 -0.04 -10.01
C SER A 98 8.65 -0.19 -10.16
N SER A 99 9.11 -0.85 -11.23
CA SER A 99 10.52 -0.92 -11.63
C SER A 99 10.91 0.28 -12.50
N GLY A 100 12.20 0.49 -12.73
CA GLY A 100 12.70 1.49 -13.69
C GLY A 100 12.74 2.95 -13.23
N GLN A 101 12.11 3.30 -12.11
CA GLN A 101 12.19 4.66 -11.53
C GLN A 101 13.52 4.89 -10.82
N THR A 102 14.09 6.08 -11.03
CA THR A 102 15.28 6.55 -10.34
C THR A 102 15.02 6.81 -8.86
N THR A 103 16.07 6.82 -8.04
CA THR A 103 15.97 7.17 -6.62
C THR A 103 15.35 8.56 -6.41
N ALA A 104 15.74 9.55 -7.21
CA ALA A 104 15.26 10.92 -7.08
C ALA A 104 13.75 11.03 -7.36
N GLU A 105 13.26 10.34 -8.40
CA GLU A 105 11.83 10.30 -8.72
C GLU A 105 11.02 9.66 -7.58
N ARG A 106 11.48 8.53 -7.05
CA ARG A 106 10.80 7.86 -5.93
C ARG A 106 10.77 8.73 -4.68
N PHE A 107 11.87 9.43 -4.39
CA PHE A 107 11.92 10.36 -3.28
C PHE A 107 10.90 11.50 -3.47
N PHE A 108 10.90 12.12 -4.65
CA PHE A 108 10.00 13.22 -4.98
C PHE A 108 8.53 12.81 -4.86
N ASN A 109 8.15 11.68 -5.44
CA ASN A 109 6.79 11.15 -5.38
C ASN A 109 6.32 10.85 -3.95
N ARG A 110 7.20 10.32 -3.09
CA ARG A 110 6.90 10.14 -1.66
C ARG A 110 6.71 11.48 -0.94
N ASP A 111 7.55 12.46 -1.25
CA ASP A 111 7.49 13.78 -0.63
C ASP A 111 6.23 14.57 -1.01
N LEU A 112 5.67 14.36 -2.21
CA LEU A 112 4.37 14.92 -2.59
C LEU A 112 3.26 14.49 -1.62
N LEU A 113 3.12 13.18 -1.38
CA LEU A 113 2.12 12.66 -0.46
C LEU A 113 2.41 13.10 0.98
N ARG A 114 3.68 13.11 1.39
CA ARG A 114 4.11 13.58 2.72
C ARG A 114 3.71 15.05 2.94
N SER A 115 4.03 15.92 1.99
CA SER A 115 3.72 17.35 2.05
C SER A 115 2.22 17.59 2.15
N ARG A 116 1.42 16.84 1.39
CA ARG A 116 -0.04 16.86 1.50
C ARG A 116 -0.53 16.47 2.90
N LEU A 117 -0.09 15.31 3.40
CA LEU A 117 -0.47 14.79 4.72
C LEU A 117 -0.09 15.74 5.87
N LEU A 118 1.03 16.45 5.76
CA LEU A 118 1.51 17.41 6.75
C LEU A 118 0.82 18.78 6.65
N SER A 119 0.27 19.15 5.49
CA SER A 119 -0.40 20.45 5.28
C SER A 119 -1.59 20.68 6.22
N HIS A 120 -2.15 19.60 6.77
CA HIS A 120 -3.30 19.64 7.68
C HIS A 120 -2.92 19.64 9.17
N VAL A 121 -1.63 19.61 9.51
CA VAL A 121 -1.15 19.53 10.89
C VAL A 121 -0.48 20.82 11.30
N ASN A 122 -0.99 21.43 12.37
CA ASN A 122 -0.30 22.51 13.06
C ASN A 122 0.36 21.96 14.33
N PHE A 123 1.65 21.67 14.24
CA PHE A 123 2.45 21.13 15.35
C PHE A 123 2.58 22.09 16.54
N GLY A 124 2.32 23.39 16.35
CA GLY A 124 2.35 24.39 17.42
C GLY A 124 1.01 24.55 18.16
N LYS A 125 -0.05 23.84 17.76
CA LYS A 125 -1.39 24.00 18.33
C LYS A 125 -1.70 22.89 19.35
N PHE A 126 -2.17 23.30 20.54
CA PHE A 126 -2.73 22.41 21.56
C PHE A 126 -4.26 22.57 21.64
N PRO A 127 -5.04 21.48 21.81
CA PRO A 127 -4.61 20.08 21.84
C PRO A 127 -4.11 19.61 20.46
N PRO A 128 -3.23 18.59 20.41
CA PRO A 128 -2.83 17.97 19.16
C PRO A 128 -4.05 17.42 18.40
N PRO A 129 -3.91 17.11 17.09
CA PRO A 129 -4.98 16.46 16.34
C PRO A 129 -5.48 15.22 17.08
N THR A 130 -6.79 15.01 17.04
CA THR A 130 -7.46 13.94 17.79
C THR A 130 -7.40 12.62 16.99
N MET A 131 -8.48 11.84 16.99
CA MET A 131 -8.54 10.53 16.30
C MET A 131 -8.39 10.62 14.78
N HIS A 132 -8.52 11.81 14.19
CA HIS A 132 -8.41 12.03 12.75
C HIS A 132 -7.63 13.31 12.42
N VAL A 133 -6.86 13.25 11.33
CA VAL A 133 -6.17 14.39 10.71
C VAL A 133 -6.77 14.60 9.33
N ALA A 134 -7.52 15.69 9.11
CA ALA A 134 -8.23 15.92 7.83
C ALA A 134 -9.04 14.69 7.35
N GLY A 135 -9.66 13.98 8.30
CA GLY A 135 -10.45 12.75 8.07
C GLY A 135 -9.63 11.49 7.75
N TRP A 136 -8.31 11.56 7.70
CA TRP A 136 -7.44 10.39 7.83
C TRP A 136 -7.51 9.85 9.27
N PRO A 137 -7.77 8.56 9.50
CA PRO A 137 -7.60 7.96 10.82
C PRO A 137 -6.16 8.13 11.30
N TRP A 138 -5.96 8.54 12.55
CA TRP A 138 -4.63 8.86 13.10
C TRP A 138 -3.61 7.75 12.82
N GLN A 139 -3.97 6.49 13.08
CA GLN A 139 -3.05 5.35 12.88
C GLN A 139 -2.71 5.09 11.41
N LEU A 140 -3.55 5.51 10.45
CA LEU A 140 -3.24 5.40 9.02
C LEU A 140 -2.34 6.56 8.58
N TRP A 141 -2.65 7.78 9.03
CA TRP A 141 -1.85 8.97 8.77
C TRP A 141 -0.42 8.81 9.31
N GLU A 142 -0.28 8.43 10.57
CA GLU A 142 1.01 8.22 11.23
C GLU A 142 1.82 7.12 10.54
N ALA A 143 1.16 6.03 10.15
CA ALA A 143 1.81 4.93 9.46
C ALA A 143 2.31 5.33 8.06
N LEU A 144 1.55 6.13 7.30
CA LEU A 144 1.98 6.64 6.00
C LEU A 144 3.17 7.58 6.12
N ILE A 145 3.11 8.55 7.05
CA ILE A 145 4.22 9.48 7.31
C ILE A 145 5.47 8.70 7.76
N SER A 146 5.32 7.80 8.72
CA SER A 146 6.45 7.01 9.23
C SER A 146 7.06 6.12 8.15
N HIS A 147 6.23 5.52 7.29
CA HIS A 147 6.71 4.72 6.17
C HIS A 147 7.50 5.56 5.16
N ILE A 148 6.99 6.75 4.80
CA ILE A 148 7.69 7.68 3.91
C ILE A 148 9.01 8.13 4.52
N ASP A 149 9.00 8.60 5.77
CA ASP A 149 10.19 9.13 6.45
C ASP A 149 11.26 8.04 6.65
N ALA A 150 10.86 6.83 7.00
CA ALA A 150 11.76 5.68 7.11
C ALA A 150 12.47 5.39 5.77
N LYS A 151 11.72 5.34 4.67
CA LYS A 151 12.26 5.08 3.33
C LYS A 151 13.14 6.22 2.82
N THR A 152 12.77 7.45 3.13
CA THR A 152 13.59 8.64 2.89
C THR A 152 14.92 8.56 3.63
N GLN A 153 14.92 8.20 4.92
CA GLN A 153 16.14 8.07 5.71
C GLN A 153 17.06 6.96 5.17
N LEU A 154 16.49 5.84 4.71
CA LEU A 154 17.27 4.74 4.14
C LEU A 154 18.10 5.14 2.93
N TYR A 155 17.63 6.10 2.10
CA TYR A 155 18.45 6.63 1.03
C TYR A 155 19.74 7.27 1.53
N PHE A 156 19.75 7.88 2.71
CA PHE A 156 20.98 8.46 3.29
C PHE A 156 21.85 7.42 4.00
N LEU A 157 21.26 6.33 4.49
CA LEU A 157 21.95 5.30 5.26
C LEU A 157 22.57 4.20 4.40
N CYS A 158 22.03 3.94 3.21
CA CYS A 158 22.53 2.91 2.30
C CYS A 158 23.69 3.43 1.43
N HIS A 159 24.72 2.59 1.25
CA HIS A 159 25.84 2.90 0.37
C HIS A 159 25.36 3.13 -1.07
N GLY A 160 25.83 4.20 -1.72
CA GLY A 160 25.37 4.60 -3.06
C GLY A 160 24.01 5.30 -3.09
N CYS A 161 23.49 5.69 -1.92
CA CYS A 161 22.22 6.38 -1.76
C CYS A 161 21.02 5.67 -2.41
N SER A 162 21.01 4.34 -2.40
CA SER A 162 20.00 3.52 -3.06
C SER A 162 19.80 2.20 -2.34
N TYR A 163 18.60 1.64 -2.45
CA TYR A 163 18.25 0.34 -1.88
C TYR A 163 17.13 -0.33 -2.70
N ASN A 164 16.98 -1.64 -2.54
CA ASN A 164 15.86 -2.36 -3.15
C ASN A 164 14.56 -2.08 -2.37
N VAL A 165 13.66 -1.30 -2.97
CA VAL A 165 12.42 -0.86 -2.32
C VAL A 165 11.51 -2.03 -1.92
N ARG A 166 11.49 -3.11 -2.71
CA ARG A 166 10.67 -4.30 -2.45
C ARG A 166 11.21 -5.17 -1.30
N ALA A 167 12.43 -4.92 -0.83
CA ALA A 167 12.99 -5.64 0.32
C ALA A 167 12.24 -5.34 1.64
N PHE A 168 11.47 -4.25 1.69
CA PHE A 168 10.68 -3.84 2.86
C PHE A 168 9.22 -4.30 2.79
N SER A 169 8.91 -5.28 1.94
CA SER A 169 7.56 -5.81 1.81
C SER A 169 7.38 -7.15 2.55
N SER A 170 6.20 -7.35 3.13
CA SER A 170 5.74 -8.64 3.66
C SER A 170 5.32 -9.62 2.56
N LEU A 171 5.29 -9.20 1.30
CA LEU A 171 4.80 -10.01 0.17
C LEU A 171 5.50 -11.36 0.03
N ILE A 172 6.80 -11.45 0.37
CA ILE A 172 7.52 -12.74 0.36
C ILE A 172 6.93 -13.69 1.42
N GLY A 173 6.65 -13.18 2.61
CA GLY A 173 5.98 -13.94 3.67
C GLY A 173 4.54 -14.31 3.29
N GLU A 174 3.79 -13.39 2.69
CA GLU A 174 2.42 -13.65 2.22
C GLU A 174 2.36 -14.69 1.10
N THR A 175 3.31 -14.64 0.16
CA THR A 175 3.47 -15.65 -0.89
C THR A 175 3.77 -17.01 -0.28
N PHE A 176 4.68 -17.06 0.71
CA PHE A 176 5.01 -18.29 1.42
C PHE A 176 3.78 -18.90 2.11
N PHE A 177 2.97 -18.10 2.81
CA PHE A 177 1.72 -18.57 3.42
C PHE A 177 0.65 -18.96 2.39
N SER A 178 0.64 -18.31 1.22
CA SER A 178 -0.27 -18.68 0.13
C SER A 178 0.09 -20.03 -0.49
N GLU A 179 1.37 -20.28 -0.73
CA GLU A 179 1.87 -21.58 -1.20
C GLU A 179 1.56 -22.70 -0.20
N LEU A 180 1.72 -22.43 1.10
CA LEU A 180 1.31 -23.31 2.19
C LEU A 180 -0.17 -23.70 2.07
N SER A 181 -1.07 -22.74 1.90
CA SER A 181 -2.51 -23.01 1.76
C SER A 181 -2.84 -23.77 0.47
N LEU A 182 -2.09 -23.58 -0.63
CA LEU A 182 -2.28 -24.33 -1.88
C LEU A 182 -1.83 -25.79 -1.78
N HIS A 183 -0.85 -26.06 -0.93
CA HIS A 183 -0.33 -27.41 -0.69
C HIS A 183 -1.00 -28.13 0.49
N ASP A 184 -2.01 -27.50 1.09
CA ASP A 184 -2.88 -28.14 2.08
C ASP A 184 -3.64 -29.32 1.47
N LYS A 185 -3.23 -30.53 1.82
CA LYS A 185 -3.83 -31.78 1.34
C LYS A 185 -5.25 -32.00 1.89
N THR A 186 -5.65 -31.28 2.93
CA THR A 186 -6.99 -31.37 3.52
C THR A 186 -8.01 -30.55 2.73
N GLY A 187 -7.56 -29.61 1.90
CA GLY A 187 -8.42 -28.72 1.11
C GLY A 187 -9.19 -27.71 1.96
N CYS A 188 -8.88 -27.57 3.26
CA CYS A 188 -9.51 -26.62 4.16
C CYS A 188 -8.91 -25.21 4.06
N GLY A 189 -7.79 -25.06 3.33
CA GLY A 189 -7.09 -23.79 3.10
C GLY A 189 -6.35 -23.27 4.33
N THR A 190 -6.31 -24.06 5.41
CA THR A 190 -5.69 -23.70 6.70
C THR A 190 -4.92 -24.90 7.24
N VAL A 191 -3.61 -24.76 7.34
CA VAL A 191 -2.71 -25.79 7.87
C VAL A 191 -2.67 -25.68 9.40
N SER A 192 -2.84 -26.79 10.13
CA SER A 192 -2.70 -26.78 11.59
C SER A 192 -1.24 -26.53 12.02
N ALA A 193 -1.02 -26.11 13.27
CA ALA A 193 0.33 -25.88 13.79
C ALA A 193 1.22 -27.15 13.74
N GLU A 194 0.62 -28.34 13.90
CA GLU A 194 1.33 -29.62 13.81
C GLU A 194 1.75 -29.92 12.35
N GLU A 195 0.86 -29.68 11.40
CA GLU A 195 1.11 -29.90 9.98
C GLU A 195 2.08 -28.87 9.39
N PHE A 196 2.06 -27.64 9.92
CA PHE A 196 2.97 -26.57 9.52
C PHE A 196 4.44 -26.98 9.71
N GLY A 197 4.77 -27.60 10.84
CA GLY A 197 6.13 -28.11 11.10
C GLY A 197 6.57 -29.16 10.07
N ARG A 198 5.68 -30.07 9.68
CA ARG A 198 5.96 -31.09 8.65
C ARG A 198 6.13 -30.46 7.26
N PHE A 199 5.31 -29.47 6.92
CA PHE A 199 5.43 -28.74 5.66
C PHE A 199 6.76 -28.00 5.53
N ILE A 200 7.18 -27.28 6.58
CA ILE A 200 8.48 -26.59 6.60
C ILE A 200 9.62 -27.59 6.38
N GLY A 201 9.55 -28.75 7.01
CA GLY A 201 10.51 -29.85 6.79
C GLY A 201 10.56 -30.28 5.33
N THR A 202 9.42 -30.60 4.72
CA THR A 202 9.34 -31.01 3.30
C THR A 202 9.79 -29.91 2.34
N ALA A 203 9.42 -28.65 2.56
CA ALA A 203 9.85 -27.53 1.72
C ALA A 203 11.37 -27.33 1.80
N THR A 204 11.95 -27.47 2.99
CA THR A 204 13.40 -27.38 3.20
C THR A 204 14.14 -28.53 2.50
N GLU A 205 13.63 -29.76 2.59
CA GLU A 205 14.17 -30.93 1.89
C GLU A 205 14.11 -30.74 0.36
N GLN A 206 12.98 -30.28 -0.18
CA GLN A 206 12.83 -30.00 -1.61
C GLN A 206 13.79 -28.90 -2.09
N LEU A 207 13.97 -27.84 -1.30
CA LEU A 207 14.95 -26.79 -1.59
C LEU A 207 16.38 -27.34 -1.55
N GLN A 208 16.72 -28.18 -0.58
CA GLN A 208 18.04 -28.82 -0.51
C GLN A 208 18.32 -29.70 -1.74
N VAL A 209 17.36 -30.52 -2.17
CA VAL A 209 17.48 -31.35 -3.38
C VAL A 209 17.61 -30.50 -4.66
N ARG A 210 16.93 -29.34 -4.73
CA ARG A 210 17.05 -28.43 -5.88
C ARG A 210 18.38 -27.67 -5.92
N LEU A 211 18.92 -27.32 -4.75
CA LEU A 211 20.18 -26.57 -4.64
C LEU A 211 21.42 -27.46 -4.72
N ASP A 212 21.29 -28.74 -4.37
CA ASP A 212 22.32 -29.76 -4.57
C ASP A 212 21.69 -31.05 -5.15
N PRO A 213 21.53 -31.12 -6.49
CA PRO A 213 20.88 -32.26 -7.16
C PRO A 213 21.66 -33.59 -7.05
N ASN A 214 22.92 -33.55 -6.59
CA ASN A 214 23.83 -34.69 -6.55
C ASN A 214 24.00 -35.29 -5.15
N ARG A 215 23.17 -34.88 -4.18
CA ARG A 215 23.21 -35.39 -2.82
C ARG A 215 22.51 -36.74 -2.68
#